data_AF-A0A523U6R1-F1
#
_entry.id   AF-A0A523U6R1-F1
#
_cell.length_a   1.000
_cell.length_b   1.000
_cell.length_c   1.000
_cell.angle_alpha   90.00
_cell.angle_beta   90.00
_cell.angle_gamma   90.00
#
_symmetry.space_group_name_H-M   'P 1'
#
loop_
_entity.id
_entity.type
_entity.pdbx_description
1 polymer ?
#
loop_
_entity_poly.entity_id
_entity_poly.type
_entity_poly.pdbx_seq_one_letter_code
_entity_poly.pdbx_strand_id
1 'polypeptide(L)' 'MQNHQGELPIGTVTFLFTDIEGSTRLLAHLGDAYVDLLAEQRRIMREAFGHSEGMEDDTRGAVYKWGFLPPRYV' A
#
# COMPACT_ATOMS: atom_id res chain seq x y z
N MET A 1 9.46 -4.09 -16.61
CA MET A 1 8.81 -5.17 -15.83
C MET A 1 9.87 -5.77 -14.93
N GLN A 2 10.01 -5.29 -13.69
CA GLN A 2 11.00 -5.81 -12.75
C GLN A 2 10.41 -7.04 -12.04
N ASN A 3 10.90 -8.24 -12.37
CA ASN A 3 10.56 -9.48 -11.68
C ASN A 3 11.37 -9.56 -10.37
N HIS A 4 10.77 -9.21 -9.24
CA HIS A 4 11.27 -9.63 -7.94
C HIS A 4 10.86 -11.09 -7.71
N GLN A 5 11.66 -12.03 -8.21
CA GLN A 5 11.55 -13.46 -7.88
C GLN A 5 12.18 -13.70 -6.50
N GLY A 6 11.61 -13.10 -5.45
CA GLY A 6 11.74 -13.62 -4.10
C GLY A 6 10.70 -14.74 -3.95
N GLU A 7 11.05 -15.85 -3.29
CA GLU A 7 10.12 -16.96 -3.05
C GLU A 7 8.77 -16.41 -2.56
N LEU A 8 7.70 -16.69 -3.32
CA LEU A 8 6.36 -16.32 -2.89
C LEU A 8 6.08 -17.06 -1.59
N PRO A 9 5.61 -16.36 -0.54
CA PRO A 9 5.40 -16.97 0.75
C PRO A 9 4.43 -18.15 0.63
N ILE A 10 4.83 -19.30 1.17
CA ILE A 10 4.01 -20.52 1.22
C ILE A 10 3.16 -20.45 2.49
N GLY A 11 1.83 -20.38 2.34
CA GLY A 11 0.89 -20.31 3.46
C GLY A 11 -0.25 -19.31 3.23
N THR A 12 -1.01 -19.01 4.27
CA THR A 12 -2.08 -18.00 4.22
C THR A 12 -1.49 -16.60 4.23
N VAL A 13 -1.72 -15.83 3.18
CA VAL A 13 -1.34 -14.41 3.10
C VAL A 13 -2.57 -13.55 3.37
N THR A 14 -2.42 -12.52 4.21
CA THR A 14 -3.48 -11.52 4.43
C THR A 14 -3.20 -10.29 3.57
N PHE A 15 -4.21 -9.82 2.84
CA PHE A 15 -4.11 -8.61 2.02
C PHE A 15 -4.93 -7.48 2.63
N LEU A 16 -4.33 -6.30 2.72
CA LEU A 16 -5.01 -5.05 3.03
C LEU A 16 -5.04 -4.18 1.78
N PHE A 17 -6.23 -3.66 1.48
CA PHE A 17 -6.44 -2.67 0.44
C PHE A 17 -6.97 -1.41 1.08
N THR A 18 -6.38 -0.27 0.73
CA THR A 18 -6.88 1.05 1.14
C THR A 18 -7.10 1.91 -0.09
N ASP A 19 -8.08 2.80 0.01
CA ASP A 19 -8.30 3.85 -0.98
C ASP A 19 -8.63 5.16 -0.26
N ILE A 20 -8.43 6.28 -0.95
CA ILE A 20 -8.82 7.60 -0.45
C ILE A 20 -10.27 7.83 -0.87
N GLU A 21 -11.16 7.90 0.11
CA GLU A 21 -12.57 8.20 -0.15
C GLU A 21 -12.69 9.55 -0.87
N GLY A 22 -13.46 9.57 -1.96
CA GLY A 22 -13.64 10.78 -2.77
C GLY A 22 -12.39 11.21 -3.56
N SER A 23 -11.41 10.33 -3.76
CA SER A 23 -10.18 10.56 -4.55
C SER A 23 -10.42 11.27 -5.88
N THR A 24 -11.46 10.88 -6.64
CA THR A 24 -11.81 11.55 -7.91
C THR A 24 -12.20 13.01 -7.72
N ARG A 25 -12.95 13.33 -6.65
CA ARG A 25 -13.32 14.70 -6.31
C ARG A 25 -12.09 15.47 -5.86
N LEU A 26 -11.26 14.89 -4.99
CA LEU A 26 -10.03 15.52 -4.51
C LEU A 26 -9.07 15.82 -5.66
N LEU A 27 -8.89 14.89 -6.59
CA LEU A 27 -8.09 15.09 -7.81
C LEU A 27 -8.62 16.28 -8.63
N ALA A 28 -9.93 16.37 -8.84
CA ALA A 28 -10.52 17.47 -9.59
C ALA A 28 -10.35 18.85 -8.90
N HIS A 29 -10.34 18.89 -7.56
CA HIS A 29 -10.21 20.14 -6.81
C HIS A 29 -8.75 20.57 -6.60
N LEU A 30 -7.84 19.61 -6.43
CA LEU A 30 -6.43 19.87 -6.09
C LEU A 30 -5.51 19.88 -7.31
N GLY A 31 -5.91 19.24 -8.42
CA GLY A 31 -5.08 19.13 -9.61
C GLY A 31 -3.71 18.54 -9.28
N ASP A 32 -2.64 19.25 -9.65
CA ASP A 32 -1.26 18.79 -9.46
C ASP A 32 -0.89 18.58 -7.98
N ALA A 33 -1.49 19.33 -7.06
CA ALA A 33 -1.26 19.17 -5.61
C ALA A 33 -1.78 17.84 -5.06
N TYR A 34 -2.62 17.13 -5.82
CA TYR A 34 -3.05 15.77 -5.46
C TYR A 34 -1.89 14.78 -5.41
N VAL A 35 -0.80 15.02 -6.16
CA VAL A 35 0.40 14.18 -6.15
C VAL A 35 1.08 14.19 -4.78
N ASP A 36 1.16 15.36 -4.15
CA ASP A 36 1.76 15.51 -2.82
C ASP A 36 0.90 14.83 -1.74
N LEU A 37 -0.44 14.95 -1.87
CA LEU A 37 -1.38 14.25 -0.99
C LEU A 37 -1.22 12.72 -1.10
N LEU A 38 -1.08 12.19 -2.33
CA LEU A 38 -0.80 10.76 -2.53
C LEU A 38 0.55 10.35 -1.95
N ALA A 39 1.58 11.18 -2.07
CA ALA A 39 2.90 10.91 -1.50
C ALA A 39 2.83 10.81 0.02
N GLU A 40 2.07 11.70 0.66
CA GLU A 40 1.91 11.73 2.11
C GLU A 40 1.09 10.55 2.64
N GLN A 41 -0.02 10.20 1.98
CA GLN A 41 -0.77 8.97 2.26
C GLN A 41 0.18 7.76 2.27
N ARG A 42 1.01 7.61 1.24
CA ARG A 42 1.94 6.48 1.12
C ARG A 42 3.02 6.50 2.21
N ARG A 43 3.50 7.68 2.61
CA ARG A 43 4.46 7.83 3.72
C ARG A 43 3.85 7.30 5.02
N ILE A 44 2.63 7.76 5.35
CA ILE A 44 1.91 7.34 6.56
C ILE A 44 1.67 5.82 6.55
N MET A 45 1.24 5.27 5.41
CA MET A 45 1.02 3.82 5.28
C MET A 45 2.31 3.02 5.50
N ARG A 46 3.43 3.43 4.91
CA ARG A 46 4.73 2.77 5.13
C ARG A 46 5.19 2.86 6.58
N GLU A 47 4.98 3.98 7.25
CA GLU A 47 5.33 4.13 8.66
C GLU A 47 4.45 3.22 9.55
N ALA A 48 3.15 3.13 9.26
CA ALA A 48 2.24 2.30 10.03
C ALA A 48 2.53 0.80 9.87
N PHE A 49 2.81 0.33 8.65
CA PHE A 49 2.92 -1.11 8.35
C PHE A 49 4.34 -1.63 8.19
N GLY A 50 5.33 -0.75 8.04
CA GLY A 50 6.74 -1.14 7.94
C GLY A 50 7.26 -1.85 9.20
N HIS A 51 6.61 -1.63 10.35
CA HIS A 51 6.93 -2.32 11.61
C HIS A 51 6.30 -3.72 11.75
N SER A 52 5.33 -4.09 10.91
CA SER A 52 4.50 -5.29 11.10
C SER A 52 4.79 -6.43 10.11
N GLU A 53 6.04 -6.57 9.66
CA GLU A 53 6.44 -7.52 8.59
C GLU A 53 5.60 -7.41 7.30
N GLY A 54 4.98 -6.24 7.08
CA GLY A 54 4.21 -6.00 5.88
C GLY A 54 5.13 -5.79 4.68
N MET A 55 4.72 -6.32 3.53
CA MET A 55 5.36 -6.04 2.25
C MET A 55 4.39 -5.25 1.35
N GLU A 56 4.88 -4.12 0.84
CA GLU A 56 4.17 -3.36 -0.20
C GLU A 56 4.13 -4.19 -1.49
N ASP A 57 2.92 -4.42 -2.02
CA ASP A 57 2.73 -5.31 -3.18
C ASP A 57 2.49 -4.53 -4.48
N ASP A 58 1.63 -3.50 -4.47
CA ASP A 58 1.34 -2.67 -5.64
C ASP A 58 0.67 -1.33 -5.27
N THR A 59 0.76 -0.33 -6.16
CA THR A 59 0.13 0.99 -6.01
C THR A 59 -0.56 1.40 -7.30
N ARG A 60 -1.86 1.74 -7.24
CA ARG A 60 -2.65 2.16 -8.41
C ARG A 60 -3.49 3.38 -8.10
N GLY A 61 -2.98 4.56 -8.47
CA GLY A 61 -3.64 5.83 -8.14
C GLY A 61 -3.72 6.03 -6.62
N ALA A 62 -4.95 6.16 -6.12
CA ALA A 62 -5.26 6.27 -4.69
C ALA A 62 -5.33 4.90 -3.97
N VAL A 63 -5.45 3.81 -4.73
CA VAL A 63 -5.46 2.46 -4.18
C VAL A 63 -4.04 2.04 -3.79
N TYR A 64 -3.91 1.57 -2.55
CA TYR A 64 -2.67 1.07 -1.97
C TYR A 64 -2.88 -0.34 -1.42
N LYS A 65 -1.95 -1.26 -1.71
CA LYS A 65 -2.05 -2.68 -1.34
C LYS A 65 -0.85 -3.13 -0.50
N TRP A 66 -1.16 -3.83 0.59
CA TRP A 66 -0.17 -4.49 1.47
C TRP A 66 -0.46 -5.98 1.61
N GLY A 67 0.61 -6.77 1.65
CA GLY A 67 0.58 -8.17 2.04
C GLY A 67 1.23 -8.38 3.41
N PHE A 68 0.65 -9.25 4.22
CA PHE A 68 1.20 -9.65 5.51
C PHE A 68 1.33 -11.17 5.59
N LEU A 69 2.47 -11.62 6.12
CA LEU A 69 2.69 -13.01 6.47
C LEU A 69 1.95 -13.35 7.76
N PRO A 70 1.57 -14.63 7.96
CA PRO A 70 0.95 -15.04 9.20
C PRO A 70 1.93 -14.78 10.35
N PRO A 71 1.44 -14.30 11.51
CA PRO A 71 2.29 -14.05 12.66
C PRO A 71 3.02 -15.33 13.05
N ARG A 72 4.34 -15.23 13.29
CA ARG A 72 5.11 -16.33 13.85
C ARG A 72 4.68 -16.50 15.31
N TYR A 73 3.86 -17.52 15.58
CA TYR A 73 3.60 -17.95 16.95
C TYR A 73 4.91 -18.51 17.51
N VAL A 74 5.48 -17.85 18.52
CA VAL A 74 6.57 -18.37 19.36
C VAL A 74 6.03 -19.30 20.43
#